data_AF-A0A2M8KT16-F1
#
_entry.id   AF-A0A2M8KT16-F1
#
_cell.length_a   1.000
_cell.length_b   1.000
_cell.length_c   1.000
_cell.angle_alpha   90.00
_cell.angle_beta   90.00
_cell.angle_gamma   90.00
#
_symmetry.space_group_name_H-M   'P 1'
#
loop_
_entity.id
_entity.type
_entity.pdbx_description
1 polymer ?
#
loop_
_entity_poly.entity_id
_entity_poly.type
_entity_poly.pdbx_seq_one_letter_code
_entity_poly.pdbx_strand_id
1 'polypeptide(L)'
;MNKILRLLFTTILVFSVYHLIRDLLTNFGIHNYIVDFAHRPHLWCGKFYPWVCHWITVPPEIFTLIVSLIVLKRNRVGVLGVLVLLQVPLWLLLVLLP
;
A
#
# COMPACT_ATOMS: atom_id res chain seq x y z
N MET A 1 -5.41 -1.91 22.05
CA MET A 1 -4.19 -2.18 21.27
C MET A 1 -3.01 -1.56 22.01
N ASN A 2 -1.84 -2.22 22.06
CA ASN A 2 -0.66 -1.64 22.71
C ASN A 2 -0.11 -0.45 21.90
N LYS A 3 0.76 0.36 22.52
CA LYS A 3 1.31 1.58 21.88
C LYS A 3 2.07 1.26 20.59
N ILE A 4 2.81 0.15 20.55
CA ILE A 4 3.60 -0.28 19.39
C ILE A 4 2.70 -0.59 18.19
N LEU A 5 1.66 -1.40 18.37
CA LEU A 5 0.72 -1.73 17.30
C LEU A 5 -0.06 -0.51 16.83
N ARG A 6 -0.43 0.40 17.75
CA ARG A 6 -1.04 1.68 17.36
C ARG A 6 -0.10 2.50 16.49
N LEU A 7 1.16 2.62 16.87
CA LEU A 7 2.17 3.33 16.07
C LEU A 7 2.33 2.65 14.70
N LEU A 8 2.43 1.32 14.67
CA LEU A 8 2.56 0.53 13.45
C LEU A 8 1.41 0.77 12.47
N PHE A 9 0.16 0.62 12.91
CA PHE A 9 -1.01 0.90 12.06
C PHE A 9 -1.12 2.37 11.65
N THR A 10 -0.62 3.30 12.48
CA THR A 10 -0.56 4.72 12.10
C THR A 10 0.46 4.93 10.98
N THR A 11 1.64 4.34 11.08
CA THR A 11 2.68 4.38 10.04
C THR A 11 2.18 3.75 8.74
N ILE A 12 1.56 2.56 8.81
CA ILE A 12 0.96 1.88 7.66
C ILE A 12 -0.07 2.79 6.99
N LEU A 13 -0.96 3.41 7.77
CA LEU A 13 -1.97 4.32 7.22
C LEU A 13 -1.37 5.52 6.49
N VAL A 14 -0.38 6.20 7.09
CA VAL A 14 0.30 7.34 6.47
C VAL A 14 1.00 6.91 5.17
N PHE A 15 1.67 5.77 5.20
CA PHE A 15 2.37 5.23 4.05
C PHE A 15 1.41 4.84 2.92
N SER A 16 0.29 4.19 3.23
CA SER A 16 -0.75 3.85 2.26
C SER A 16 -1.43 5.07 1.64
N VAL A 17 -1.63 6.15 2.40
CA VAL A 17 -2.13 7.41 1.85
C VAL A 17 -1.14 7.97 0.84
N TYR A 18 0.14 8.03 1.19
CA TYR A 18 1.19 8.48 0.28
C TYR A 18 1.27 7.61 -0.98
N HIS A 19 1.31 6.28 -0.82
CA HIS A 19 1.35 5.32 -1.93
C HIS A 19 0.14 5.43 -2.86
N LEU A 20 -1.07 5.54 -2.31
CA LEU A 20 -2.27 5.69 -3.11
C LEU A 20 -2.25 6.99 -3.92
N ILE A 21 -1.90 8.12 -3.30
CA ILE A 21 -1.81 9.41 -4.00
C ILE A 21 -0.75 9.32 -5.11
N ARG A 22 0.42 8.79 -4.77
CA ARG A 22 1.52 8.58 -5.70
C ARG A 22 1.08 7.76 -6.91
N ASP A 23 0.49 6.58 -6.69
CA ASP A 23 0.10 5.66 -7.75
C ASP A 23 -1.01 6.24 -8.64
N LEU A 24 -1.96 6.98 -8.06
CA LEU A 24 -2.95 7.72 -8.85
C LEU A 24 -2.27 8.77 -9.74
N LEU A 25 -1.37 9.58 -9.20
CA LEU A 25 -0.66 10.62 -9.96
C LEU A 25 0.19 10.01 -11.08
N THR A 26 0.95 8.95 -10.79
CA THR A 26 1.75 8.23 -11.79
C THR A 26 0.86 7.68 -12.91
N ASN A 27 -0.30 7.08 -12.57
CA ASN A 27 -1.23 6.54 -13.57
C ASN A 27 -1.88 7.61 -14.44
N PHE A 28 -1.96 8.86 -13.98
CA PHE A 28 -2.37 10.01 -14.78
C PHE A 28 -1.21 10.70 -15.51
N GLY A 29 0.00 10.14 -15.48
CA GLY A 29 1.19 10.67 -16.16
C GLY A 29 1.81 11.88 -15.47
N ILE A 30 1.51 12.11 -14.19
CA ILE A 30 2.07 13.20 -13.40
C ILE A 30 3.34 12.68 -12.70
N HIS A 31 4.49 13.22 -13.12
CA HIS A 31 5.79 12.83 -12.60
C HIS A 31 6.50 14.02 -11.93
N ASN A 32 7.05 13.79 -10.75
CA ASN A 32 7.88 14.74 -10.01
C ASN A 32 8.67 13.98 -8.93
N TYR A 33 9.65 14.64 -8.32
CA TYR A 33 10.51 14.00 -7.31
C TYR A 33 9.74 13.30 -6.18
N ILE A 34 8.61 13.86 -5.73
CA ILE A 34 7.80 13.26 -4.65
C ILE A 34 7.01 12.05 -5.18
N VAL A 35 6.47 12.12 -6.38
CA VAL A 35 5.68 11.02 -6.99
C VAL A 35 6.58 9.87 -7.44
N ASP A 36 7.76 10.17 -7.97
CA ASP A 36 8.67 9.15 -8.45
C ASP A 36 9.52 8.56 -7.31
N PHE A 37 9.49 9.16 -6.11
CA PHE A 37 10.22 8.66 -4.95
C PHE A 37 9.70 7.27 -4.51
N ALA A 38 10.59 6.30 -4.55
CA ALA A 38 10.30 4.88 -4.30
C ALA A 38 9.22 4.29 -5.22
N HIS A 39 8.89 4.95 -6.34
CA HIS A 39 8.16 4.31 -7.42
C HIS A 39 9.11 3.33 -8.14
N ARG A 40 8.64 2.09 -8.35
CA ARG A 40 9.37 1.06 -9.08
C ARG A 40 8.46 0.56 -10.18
N PRO A 41 8.95 0.40 -11.42
CA PRO A 41 8.19 -0.32 -12.42
C PRO A 41 7.93 -1.74 -11.90
N HIS A 42 6.70 -2.22 -12.07
CA HIS A 42 6.30 -3.55 -11.61
C HIS A 42 6.50 -4.57 -12.72
N LEU A 43 7.69 -4.75 -13.33
CA LEU A 43 7.82 -5.54 -14.57
C LEU A 43 7.37 -7.01 -14.40
N TRP A 44 7.37 -7.53 -13.18
CA TRP A 44 6.80 -8.82 -12.79
C TRP A 44 5.31 -8.94 -13.13
N CYS A 45 4.59 -7.82 -13.18
CA CYS A 45 3.19 -7.74 -13.62
C CYS A 45 3.06 -7.93 -15.14
N GLY A 46 4.14 -7.80 -15.92
CA GLY A 46 4.08 -7.52 -17.36
C GLY A 46 3.46 -8.65 -18.20
N LYS A 47 3.30 -9.83 -17.57
CA LYS A 47 2.57 -10.97 -18.13
C LYS A 47 1.04 -10.80 -18.08
N PHE A 48 0.54 -9.90 -17.24
CA PHE A 48 -0.86 -9.49 -17.20
C PHE A 48 -1.14 -8.41 -18.25
N TYR A 49 -2.41 -8.09 -18.45
CA TYR A 49 -2.80 -6.96 -19.29
C TYR A 49 -2.12 -5.67 -18.80
N PRO A 50 -1.60 -4.79 -19.68
CA PRO A 50 -0.90 -3.57 -19.27
C PRO A 50 -1.69 -2.70 -18.31
N TRP A 51 -3.02 -2.58 -18.50
CA TRP A 51 -3.86 -1.84 -17.56
C TRP A 51 -3.78 -2.43 -16.15
N VAL A 52 -3.66 -3.75 -16.00
CA VAL A 52 -3.76 -4.42 -14.70
C VAL A 52 -2.56 -4.01 -13.88
N CYS A 53 -1.41 -3.96 -14.54
CA CYS A 53 -0.17 -3.52 -13.94
C CYS A 53 -0.21 -2.11 -13.40
N HIS A 54 -0.73 -1.16 -14.18
CA HIS A 54 -0.83 0.25 -13.78
C HIS A 54 -1.66 0.40 -12.49
N TRP A 55 -2.72 -0.38 -12.36
CA TRP A 55 -3.65 -0.28 -11.23
C TRP A 55 -3.42 -1.34 -10.15
N ILE A 56 -2.37 -2.15 -10.21
CA ILE A 56 -2.24 -3.36 -9.36
C ILE A 56 -2.11 -3.06 -7.87
N THR A 57 -1.52 -1.91 -7.53
CA THR A 57 -1.31 -1.46 -6.15
C THR A 57 -2.50 -0.68 -5.60
N VAL A 58 -3.38 -0.14 -6.44
CA VAL A 58 -4.47 0.74 -6.00
C VAL A 58 -5.52 0.00 -5.13
N PRO A 59 -6.07 -1.17 -5.51
CA PRO A 59 -6.99 -1.91 -4.65
C PRO A 59 -6.43 -2.30 -3.28
N PRO A 60 -5.21 -2.89 -3.17
CA PRO A 60 -4.64 -3.24 -1.87
C PRO A 60 -4.31 -2.02 -1.00
N GLU A 61 -3.93 -0.87 -1.59
CA GLU A 61 -3.75 0.37 -0.85
C GLU A 61 -5.07 0.91 -0.27
N ILE A 62 -6.16 0.91 -1.06
CA ILE A 62 -7.51 1.28 -0.57
C ILE A 62 -7.94 0.35 0.57
N PHE A 63 -7.74 -0.97 0.41
CA PHE A 63 -8.04 -1.94 1.46
C PHE A 63 -7.24 -1.64 2.74
N THR A 64 -5.94 -1.41 2.62
CA THR A 64 -5.05 -1.13 3.75
C THR A 64 -5.44 0.15 4.48
N LEU A 65 -5.81 1.19 3.74
CA LEU A 65 -6.29 2.46 4.29
C LEU A 65 -7.57 2.25 5.11
N ILE A 66 -8.59 1.64 4.52
CA ILE A 66 -9.89 1.41 5.18
C ILE A 66 -9.71 0.54 6.43
N VAL A 67 -8.97 -0.56 6.32
CA VAL A 67 -8.77 -1.48 7.44
C VAL A 67 -7.94 -0.86 8.55
N SER A 68 -6.89 -0.10 8.21
CA SER A 68 -6.08 0.58 9.22
C SER A 68 -6.91 1.58 10.03
N LEU A 69 -7.78 2.37 9.37
CA LEU A 69 -8.74 3.23 10.05
C LEU A 69 -9.69 2.46 10.97
N ILE A 70 -10.22 1.32 10.51
CA ILE A 70 -11.09 0.45 11.32
C ILE A 70 -10.35 -0.09 12.55
N VAL A 71 -9.11 -0.57 12.39
CA VAL A 71 -8.28 -1.11 13.48
C VAL A 71 -7.95 -0.04 14.51
N LEU A 72 -7.54 1.15 14.05
CA LEU A 72 -7.23 2.29 14.91
C LEU A 72 -8.48 2.76 15.67
N LYS A 73 -9.63 2.89 14.99
CA LYS A 73 -10.91 3.28 15.60
C LYS A 73 -11.42 2.27 16.61
N ARG A 74 -11.36 0.97 16.29
CA ARG A 74 -11.79 -0.12 17.20
C ARG A 74 -10.77 -0.43 18.29
N ASN A 75 -9.56 0.11 18.19
CA ASN A 75 -8.44 -0.12 19.10
C ASN A 75 -8.12 -1.62 19.32
N ARG A 76 -8.39 -2.47 18.33
CA ARG A 76 -8.16 -3.93 18.38
C ARG A 76 -7.76 -4.48 17.01
N VAL A 77 -6.81 -5.40 17.00
CA VAL A 77 -6.37 -6.10 15.77
C VAL A 77 -7.22 -7.36 15.63
N GLY A 78 -8.21 -7.33 14.73
CA GLY A 78 -8.97 -8.51 14.33
C GLY A 78 -8.40 -9.14 13.06
N VAL A 79 -9.15 -10.06 12.44
CA VAL A 79 -8.75 -10.74 11.20
C VAL A 79 -8.31 -9.76 10.12
N LEU A 80 -9.06 -8.67 9.89
CA LEU A 80 -8.70 -7.65 8.90
C LEU A 80 -7.34 -7.00 9.19
N GLY A 81 -7.05 -6.70 10.46
CA GLY A 81 -5.76 -6.14 10.85
C GLY A 81 -4.61 -7.12 10.65
N VAL A 82 -4.84 -8.41 10.89
CA VAL A 82 -3.85 -9.46 10.58
C VAL A 82 -3.57 -9.52 9.08
N LEU A 83 -4.60 -9.42 8.22
CA LEU A 83 -4.41 -9.38 6.77
C LEU A 83 -3.54 -8.20 6.34
N VAL A 84 -3.75 -7.00 6.90
CA VAL A 84 -2.89 -5.85 6.63
C VAL A 84 -1.45 -6.10 7.07
N LEU A 85 -1.24 -6.68 8.26
CA LEU A 85 0.11 -6.99 8.75
C LEU A 85 0.83 -8.03 7.87
N LEU A 86 0.09 -9.00 7.31
CA LEU A 86 0.64 -9.99 6.39
C LEU A 86 0.96 -9.40 5.00
N GLN A 87 0.27 -8.33 4.59
CA GLN A 87 0.57 -7.64 3.33
C GLN A 87 1.92 -6.92 3.37
N VAL A 88 2.35 -6.38 4.51
CA VAL A 88 3.63 -5.66 4.63
C VAL A 88 4.83 -6.49 4.16
N PRO A 89 5.09 -7.72 4.67
CA PRO A 89 6.18 -8.55 4.18
C PRO A 89 5.96 -9.00 2.72
N LEU A 90 4.72 -9.20 2.29
CA LEU A 90 4.42 -9.57 0.91
C LEU A 90 4.84 -8.45 -0.06
N TRP A 91 4.51 -7.20 0.23
CA TRP A 91 4.91 -6.05 -0.59
C TRP A 91 6.42 -5.83 -0.58
N LEU A 92 7.09 -6.04 0.56
CA LEU A 92 8.55 -6.01 0.64
C LEU A 92 9.20 -7.01 -0.32
N LEU A 93 8.66 -8.22 -0.42
CA LEU A 93 9.14 -9.22 -1.39
C LEU A 93 8.88 -8.78 -2.84
N LEU A 94 7.69 -8.23 -3.13
CA LEU A 94 7.34 -7.77 -4.48
C LEU A 94 8.18 -6.57 -4.93
N VAL A 95 8.61 -5.70 -4.02
CA VAL A 95 9.51 -4.57 -4.32
C VAL A 95 10.91 -5.03 -4.77
N LEU A 96 11.33 -6.24 -4.37
CA LEU A 96 12.61 -6.82 -4.79
C LEU A 96 12.54 -7.51 -6.16
N LEU A 97 11.34 -7.70 -6.70
CA LEU A 97 11.15 -8.24 -8.05
C LEU A 97 11.22 -7.11 -9.08
N PRO A 98 11.79 -7.40 -10.28
CA PRO A 98 11.86 -6.42 -11.36
C PRO A 98 10.47 -5.97 -11.81
#